data_AF-A0AAN7BNJ8-F1
#
_entry.id   AF-A0AAN7BNJ8-F1
#
_cell.length_a   1.000
_cell.length_b   1.000
_cell.length_c   1.000
_cell.angle_alpha   90.00
_cell.angle_beta   90.00
_cell.angle_gamma   90.00
#
_symmetry.space_group_name_H-M   'P 1'
#
loop_
_entity.id
_entity.type
_entity.pdbx_description
1 polymer ?
#
loop_
_entity_poly.entity_id
_entity_poly.type
_entity_poly.pdbx_seq_one_letter_code
_entity_poly.pdbx_strand_id
1 'polypeptide(L)'
;MDFVDRILLNGCKFVGFGGSTLHTLLADCTHEDVFVLYFNESLRQSSDIWTDTLDVFDELLSDTSAPKTMIAVDCDACAESIEAPYISHLRNRRIYIRDLLEHRKVQAVNCIMCYDEKAMDSSITSKPLQRRAVRIPCPHPDCDKILRCNWICSICHYLVEYGYVDDRLYCSCGACPYDRWRFKCKGSNHGSSWLRCDNTQLMVHLKGLKALNELNILILGETGVGKSTWINAFVNYLTHASLDEAVQADDLKCLVPCSFSTQLKDPSDPQGRFIQKDN
;
A
#
# COMPACT_ATOMS: atom_id res chain seq x y z
N MET A 1 -29.30 2.89 22.99
CA MET A 1 -29.22 1.73 22.10
C MET A 1 -27.76 1.39 22.00
N ASP A 2 -27.37 0.16 22.30
CA ASP A 2 -25.97 -0.26 22.21
C ASP A 2 -25.51 -0.22 20.74
N PHE A 3 -24.22 0.01 20.50
CA PHE A 3 -23.66 0.09 19.14
C PHE A 3 -23.91 -1.19 18.35
N VAL A 4 -23.74 -2.35 19.01
CA VAL A 4 -23.94 -3.66 18.39
C VAL A 4 -25.41 -3.83 17.98
N ASP A 5 -26.36 -3.50 18.85
CA ASP A 5 -27.79 -3.52 18.52
C ASP A 5 -28.10 -2.65 17.29
N ARG A 6 -27.52 -1.44 17.24
CA ARG A 6 -27.73 -0.48 16.15
C ARG A 6 -27.26 -1.04 14.80
N ILE A 7 -26.07 -1.64 14.74
CA ILE A 7 -25.54 -2.15 13.46
C ILE A 7 -26.27 -3.42 13.02
N LEU A 8 -26.65 -4.30 13.96
CA LEU A 8 -27.41 -5.51 13.67
C LEU A 8 -28.80 -5.18 13.09
N LEU A 9 -29.48 -4.17 13.64
CA LEU A 9 -30.76 -3.67 13.12
C LEU A 9 -30.65 -3.17 11.68
N ASN A 10 -29.49 -2.67 11.27
CA ASN A 10 -29.21 -2.20 9.91
C ASN A 10 -28.64 -3.30 9.00
N GLY A 11 -28.72 -4.57 9.39
CA GLY A 11 -28.31 -5.70 8.56
C GLY A 11 -26.81 -5.98 8.55
N CYS A 12 -26.03 -5.34 9.42
CA CYS A 12 -24.63 -5.68 9.62
C CYS A 12 -24.50 -7.05 10.30
N LYS A 13 -23.47 -7.82 9.92
CA LYS A 13 -23.08 -9.04 10.64
C LYS A 13 -22.04 -8.69 11.70
N PHE A 14 -22.07 -9.35 12.85
CA PHE A 14 -21.16 -9.06 13.96
C PHE A 14 -20.33 -10.28 14.35
N VAL A 15 -19.03 -10.06 14.62
CA VAL A 15 -18.09 -11.03 15.18
C VAL A 15 -17.69 -10.54 16.57
N GLY A 16 -18.01 -11.33 17.60
CA GLY A 16 -17.70 -11.03 19.00
C GLY A 16 -17.52 -12.31 19.82
N PHE A 17 -17.49 -12.19 21.15
CA PHE A 17 -17.23 -13.31 22.06
C PHE A 17 -18.24 -14.46 21.88
N GLY A 18 -17.75 -15.66 21.58
CA GLY A 18 -18.57 -16.87 21.43
C GLY A 18 -19.46 -16.91 20.17
N GLY A 19 -19.28 -15.97 19.23
CA GLY A 19 -20.03 -15.90 17.98
C GLY A 19 -19.38 -16.63 16.80
N SER A 20 -19.95 -16.43 15.60
CA SER A 20 -19.35 -16.90 14.35
C SER A 20 -18.02 -16.21 14.09
N THR A 21 -17.05 -16.94 13.54
CA THR A 21 -15.78 -16.35 13.13
C THR A 21 -15.94 -15.51 11.86
N LEU A 22 -15.05 -14.53 11.65
CA LEU A 22 -14.99 -13.77 10.41
C LEU A 22 -14.87 -14.68 9.18
N HIS A 23 -14.05 -15.74 9.27
CA HIS A 23 -13.90 -16.71 8.19
C HIS A 23 -15.23 -17.39 7.81
N THR A 24 -16.03 -17.80 8.80
CA THR A 24 -17.37 -18.37 8.57
C THR A 24 -18.27 -17.37 7.85
N LEU A 25 -18.33 -16.12 8.34
CA LEU A 25 -19.17 -15.10 7.72
C LEU A 25 -18.76 -14.78 6.28
N LEU A 26 -17.46 -14.76 5.99
CA LEU A 26 -16.91 -14.54 4.66
C LEU A 26 -17.18 -15.73 3.71
N ALA A 27 -17.18 -16.96 4.22
CA ALA A 27 -17.53 -18.15 3.43
C ALA A 27 -18.99 -18.10 2.96
N ASP A 28 -19.89 -17.60 3.81
CA ASP A 28 -21.33 -17.46 3.54
C ASP A 28 -21.67 -16.17 2.76
N CYS A 29 -20.69 -15.30 2.48
CA CYS A 29 -20.92 -14.09 1.69
C CYS A 29 -21.17 -14.43 0.22
N THR A 30 -22.30 -13.95 -0.29
CA THR A 30 -22.71 -14.03 -1.70
C THR A 30 -22.34 -12.78 -2.49
N HIS A 31 -22.16 -11.64 -1.81
CA HIS A 31 -21.82 -10.37 -2.43
C HIS A 31 -20.31 -10.28 -2.75
N GLU A 32 -20.00 -9.65 -3.89
CA GLU A 32 -18.63 -9.43 -4.35
C GLU A 32 -17.89 -8.45 -3.42
N ASP A 33 -18.55 -7.37 -3.04
CA ASP A 33 -18.02 -6.33 -2.18
C ASP A 33 -18.42 -6.57 -0.70
N VAL A 34 -17.43 -6.64 0.18
CA VAL A 34 -17.59 -6.84 1.62
C VAL A 34 -16.78 -5.78 2.36
N PHE A 35 -17.40 -5.07 3.30
CA PHE A 35 -16.73 -4.09 4.16
C PHE A 35 -16.69 -4.60 5.58
N VAL A 36 -15.50 -4.59 6.19
CA VAL A 36 -15.27 -5.11 7.53
C VAL A 36 -14.71 -4.01 8.41
N LEU A 37 -15.47 -3.58 9.42
CA LEU A 37 -15.03 -2.67 10.46
C LEU A 37 -14.31 -3.46 11.55
N TYR A 38 -13.06 -3.10 11.84
CA TYR A 38 -12.27 -3.64 12.95
C TYR A 38 -12.20 -2.60 14.05
N PHE A 39 -12.51 -3.00 15.27
CA PHE A 39 -12.48 -2.11 16.44
C PHE A 39 -12.23 -2.91 17.71
N ASN A 40 -11.91 -2.22 18.81
CA ASN A 40 -11.94 -2.77 20.15
C ASN A 40 -12.60 -1.77 21.11
N GLU A 41 -12.97 -2.18 22.31
CA GLU A 41 -13.76 -1.33 23.20
C GLU A 41 -12.97 -0.10 23.68
N SER A 42 -11.66 -0.24 23.87
CA SER A 42 -10.79 0.88 24.29
C SER A 42 -10.72 2.01 23.26
N LEU A 43 -10.67 1.67 21.96
CA LEU A 43 -10.57 2.63 20.86
C LEU A 43 -11.90 3.32 20.57
N ARG A 44 -13.04 2.68 20.88
CA ARG A 44 -14.38 3.29 20.75
C ARG A 44 -14.58 4.49 21.66
N GLN A 45 -13.96 4.49 22.83
CA GLN A 45 -14.24 5.47 23.88
C GLN A 45 -13.36 6.73 23.81
N SER A 46 -12.31 6.72 22.98
CA SER A 46 -11.19 7.66 23.18
C SER A 46 -10.59 8.28 21.92
N SER A 47 -11.10 7.99 20.72
CA SER A 47 -10.45 8.37 19.47
C SER A 47 -11.33 9.18 18.53
N ASP A 48 -10.85 10.34 18.07
CA ASP A 48 -11.46 11.09 16.95
C ASP A 48 -11.53 10.21 15.69
N ILE A 49 -10.55 9.29 15.53
CA ILE A 49 -10.50 8.32 14.43
C ILE A 49 -11.71 7.37 14.49
N TRP A 50 -12.19 7.00 15.68
CA TRP A 50 -13.40 6.19 15.79
C TRP A 50 -14.61 6.91 15.19
N THR A 51 -14.79 8.20 15.48
CA THR A 51 -15.90 8.98 14.95
C THR A 51 -15.83 9.07 13.42
N ASP A 52 -14.67 9.46 12.87
CA ASP A 52 -14.46 9.52 11.42
C ASP A 52 -14.71 8.16 10.74
N THR A 53 -14.16 7.08 11.30
CA THR A 53 -14.32 5.72 10.77
C THR A 53 -15.79 5.30 10.84
N LEU A 54 -16.48 5.62 11.93
CA LEU A 54 -17.88 5.28 12.11
C LEU A 54 -18.79 6.04 11.15
N ASP A 55 -18.51 7.32 10.87
CA ASP A 55 -19.24 8.10 9.87
C ASP A 55 -19.14 7.46 8.48
N VAL A 56 -17.93 6.98 8.10
CA VAL A 56 -17.74 6.24 6.84
C VAL A 56 -18.50 4.90 6.86
N PHE A 57 -18.51 4.20 7.99
CA PHE A 57 -19.22 2.93 8.12
C PHE A 57 -20.75 3.11 8.03
N ASP A 58 -21.29 4.14 8.68
CA ASP A 58 -22.71 4.46 8.70
C ASP A 58 -23.17 4.97 7.31
N GLU A 59 -22.33 5.72 6.59
CA GLU A 59 -22.53 6.06 5.16
C GLU A 59 -22.66 4.80 4.31
N LEU A 60 -21.73 3.84 4.47
CA LEU A 60 -21.75 2.58 3.74
C LEU A 60 -22.96 1.70 4.08
N LEU A 61 -23.36 1.65 5.36
CA LEU A 61 -24.56 0.94 5.80
C LEU A 61 -25.84 1.54 5.17
N SER A 62 -25.90 2.87 5.08
CA SER A 62 -27.07 3.58 4.58
C SER A 62 -27.18 3.57 3.05
N ASP A 63 -26.05 3.41 2.34
CA ASP A 63 -26.04 3.35 0.88
C ASP A 63 -26.58 2.01 0.36
N THR A 64 -27.73 2.03 -0.31
CA THR A 64 -28.35 0.84 -0.90
C THR A 64 -28.15 0.75 -2.42
N SER A 65 -27.23 1.55 -2.99
CA SER A 65 -27.06 1.64 -4.45
C SER A 65 -26.41 0.39 -5.08
N ALA A 66 -25.62 -0.36 -4.29
CA ALA A 66 -24.94 -1.57 -4.74
C ALA A 66 -25.01 -2.70 -3.68
N PRO A 67 -25.15 -3.96 -4.09
CA PRO A 67 -25.18 -5.10 -3.18
C PRO A 67 -23.81 -5.28 -2.50
N LYS A 68 -23.80 -5.31 -1.17
CA LYS A 68 -22.60 -5.43 -0.35
C LYS A 68 -22.90 -6.09 0.99
N THR A 69 -21.88 -6.70 1.58
CA THR A 69 -21.97 -7.22 2.95
C THR A 69 -21.25 -6.27 3.90
N MET A 70 -21.89 -5.89 5.00
CA MET A 70 -21.27 -5.15 6.10
C MET A 70 -21.00 -6.10 7.27
N ILE A 71 -19.76 -6.09 7.77
CA ILE A 71 -19.34 -6.89 8.93
C ILE A 71 -18.65 -5.96 9.93
N ALA A 72 -18.91 -6.15 11.22
CA ALA A 72 -18.15 -5.52 12.30
C ALA A 72 -17.49 -6.60 13.16
N VAL A 73 -16.22 -6.41 13.47
CA VAL A 73 -15.37 -7.33 14.22
C VAL A 73 -14.87 -6.63 15.46
N ASP A 74 -15.25 -7.19 16.61
CA ASP A 74 -14.67 -6.84 17.89
C ASP A 74 -13.35 -7.62 18.07
N CYS A 75 -12.24 -6.91 17.91
CA CYS A 75 -10.89 -7.46 18.00
C CYS A 75 -10.54 -7.95 19.41
N ASP A 76 -11.19 -7.44 20.46
CA ASP A 76 -11.00 -7.95 21.83
C ASP A 76 -11.48 -9.42 21.92
N ALA A 77 -12.50 -9.79 21.14
CA ALA A 77 -13.00 -11.15 21.06
C ALA A 77 -12.14 -12.10 20.20
N CYS A 78 -11.32 -11.54 19.30
CA CYS A 78 -10.47 -12.30 18.38
C CYS A 78 -9.01 -12.39 18.82
N ALA A 79 -8.63 -11.76 19.94
CA ALA A 79 -7.24 -11.61 20.40
C ALA A 79 -6.32 -10.96 19.34
N GLU A 80 -6.89 -10.13 18.47
CA GLU A 80 -6.14 -9.33 17.50
C GLU A 80 -5.83 -7.96 18.11
N SER A 81 -4.56 -7.56 18.11
CA SER A 81 -4.17 -6.21 18.53
C SER A 81 -4.24 -5.27 17.34
N ILE A 82 -5.01 -4.20 17.48
CA ILE A 82 -5.11 -3.12 16.49
C ILE A 82 -4.68 -1.79 17.12
N GLU A 83 -4.00 -0.96 16.35
CA GLU A 83 -3.53 0.36 16.80
C GLU A 83 -4.62 1.43 16.68
N ALA A 84 -5.51 1.29 15.69
CA ALA A 84 -6.61 2.20 15.41
C ALA A 84 -7.80 1.44 14.78
N PRO A 85 -9.04 1.95 14.90
CA PRO A 85 -10.18 1.35 14.22
C PRO A 85 -10.13 1.68 12.72
N TYR A 86 -10.39 0.69 11.87
CA TYR A 86 -10.36 0.86 10.42
C TYR A 86 -11.42 0.00 9.72
N ILE A 87 -11.73 0.37 8.48
CA ILE A 87 -12.62 -0.41 7.61
C ILE A 87 -11.79 -0.99 6.48
N SER A 88 -11.75 -2.32 6.35
CA SER A 88 -11.23 -2.96 5.16
C SER A 88 -12.34 -3.19 4.14
N HIS A 89 -12.00 -3.06 2.86
CA HIS A 89 -12.87 -3.40 1.74
C HIS A 89 -12.29 -4.61 1.03
N LEU A 90 -13.04 -5.69 1.02
CA LEU A 90 -12.73 -6.92 0.31
C LEU A 90 -13.56 -6.97 -0.97
N ARG A 91 -12.92 -7.37 -2.06
CA ARG A 91 -13.57 -7.68 -3.34
C ARG A 91 -13.23 -9.11 -3.73
N ASN A 92 -14.24 -9.90 -4.07
CA ASN A 92 -14.07 -11.34 -4.35
C ASN A 92 -13.30 -12.05 -3.22
N ARG A 93 -13.59 -11.67 -1.97
CA ARG A 93 -12.98 -12.20 -0.72
C ARG A 93 -11.47 -11.96 -0.59
N ARG A 94 -10.89 -11.08 -1.40
CA ARG A 94 -9.50 -10.62 -1.26
C ARG A 94 -9.50 -9.18 -0.78
N ILE A 95 -8.55 -8.84 0.09
CA ILE A 95 -8.37 -7.45 0.55
C ILE A 95 -8.06 -6.59 -0.67
N TYR A 96 -8.97 -5.66 -0.96
CA TYR A 96 -8.82 -4.67 -2.03
C TYR A 96 -8.29 -3.35 -1.46
N ILE A 97 -8.86 -2.90 -0.34
CA ILE A 97 -8.38 -1.76 0.45
C ILE A 97 -8.26 -2.20 1.90
N ARG A 98 -7.10 -1.95 2.52
CA ARG A 98 -6.85 -2.34 3.92
C ARG A 98 -7.51 -1.37 4.90
N ASP A 99 -7.38 -0.06 4.64
CA ASP A 99 -7.99 1.01 5.43
C ASP A 99 -8.68 2.00 4.49
N LEU A 100 -10.02 2.01 4.52
CA LEU A 100 -10.85 2.81 3.65
C LEU A 100 -10.85 4.29 4.02
N LEU A 101 -10.79 4.64 5.31
CA LEU A 101 -10.79 6.04 5.74
C LEU A 101 -9.49 6.69 5.29
N GLU A 102 -8.35 6.05 5.56
CA GLU A 102 -7.05 6.55 5.13
C GLU A 102 -6.95 6.60 3.61
N HIS A 103 -7.47 5.57 2.92
CA HIS A 103 -7.57 5.58 1.47
C HIS A 103 -8.38 6.77 0.94
N ARG A 104 -9.52 7.11 1.53
CA ARG A 104 -10.32 8.29 1.15
C ARG A 104 -9.56 9.59 1.41
N LYS A 105 -8.85 9.72 2.54
CA LYS A 105 -8.01 10.88 2.87
C LYS A 105 -6.92 11.09 1.82
N VAL A 106 -6.19 10.03 1.47
CA VAL A 106 -5.16 10.06 0.42
C VAL A 106 -5.75 10.48 -0.93
N GLN A 107 -6.89 9.94 -1.32
CA GLN A 107 -7.55 10.29 -2.59
C GLN A 107 -8.02 11.75 -2.65
N ALA A 108 -8.44 12.33 -1.53
CA ALA A 108 -8.94 13.70 -1.49
C ALA A 108 -7.85 14.75 -1.75
N VAL A 109 -6.60 14.48 -1.35
CA VAL A 109 -5.49 15.45 -1.43
C VAL A 109 -4.51 15.18 -2.58
N ASN A 110 -4.62 14.03 -3.25
CA ASN A 110 -3.71 13.59 -4.31
C ASN A 110 -4.38 13.44 -5.67
N CYS A 111 -3.58 13.51 -6.74
CA CYS A 111 -4.02 13.10 -8.07
C CYS A 111 -3.74 11.61 -8.23
N ILE A 112 -4.79 10.83 -8.49
CA ILE A 112 -4.73 9.37 -8.46
C ILE A 112 -4.99 8.78 -9.84
N MET A 113 -4.39 7.62 -10.09
CA MET A 113 -4.64 6.81 -11.27
C MET A 113 -5.02 5.39 -10.86
N CYS A 114 -5.97 4.80 -11.58
CA CYS A 114 -6.31 3.39 -11.46
C CYS A 114 -6.07 2.67 -12.78
N TYR A 115 -5.88 1.36 -12.73
CA TYR A 115 -5.65 0.52 -13.90
C TYR A 115 -6.78 -0.50 -14.09
N ASP A 116 -6.84 -1.09 -15.28
CA ASP A 116 -7.61 -2.31 -15.54
C ASP A 116 -6.92 -3.49 -14.85
N GLU A 117 -7.58 -4.09 -13.86
CA GLU A 117 -7.04 -5.21 -13.08
C GLU A 117 -6.62 -6.39 -13.96
N LYS A 118 -7.32 -6.62 -15.08
CA LYS A 118 -6.99 -7.73 -16.00
C LYS A 118 -5.69 -7.50 -16.78
N ALA A 119 -5.27 -6.25 -16.93
CA ALA A 119 -4.06 -5.87 -17.63
C ALA A 119 -2.85 -5.71 -16.69
N MET A 120 -3.08 -5.82 -15.38
CA MET A 120 -2.06 -5.66 -14.36
C MET A 120 -1.22 -6.93 -14.24
N ASP A 121 0.09 -6.80 -14.43
CA ASP A 121 1.05 -7.87 -14.20
C ASP A 121 1.73 -7.65 -12.84
N SER A 122 1.24 -8.36 -11.83
CA SER A 122 1.79 -8.32 -10.48
C SER A 122 3.04 -9.17 -10.29
N SER A 123 3.43 -9.98 -11.29
CA SER A 123 4.67 -10.77 -11.23
C SER A 123 5.91 -9.90 -11.47
N ILE A 124 5.73 -8.75 -12.12
CA ILE A 124 6.79 -7.79 -12.39
C ILE A 124 7.05 -6.96 -11.14
N THR A 125 8.08 -7.34 -10.40
CA THR A 125 8.53 -6.63 -9.18
C THR A 125 9.70 -5.68 -9.45
N SER A 126 10.41 -5.87 -10.58
CA SER A 126 11.53 -5.02 -10.99
C SER A 126 11.07 -3.93 -11.96
N LYS A 127 11.51 -2.69 -11.71
CA LYS A 127 11.21 -1.54 -12.54
C LYS A 127 12.39 -1.25 -13.47
N PRO A 128 12.16 -0.83 -14.73
CA PRO A 128 13.24 -0.44 -15.63
C PRO A 128 14.02 0.76 -15.07
N LEU A 129 15.30 0.86 -15.43
CA LEU A 129 16.17 1.98 -15.03
C LEU A 129 15.68 3.31 -15.59
N GLN A 130 15.35 3.35 -16.90
CA GLN A 130 14.88 4.56 -17.56
C GLN A 130 13.39 4.83 -17.30
N ARG A 131 13.04 4.99 -16.03
CA ARG A 131 11.69 5.32 -15.60
C ARG A 131 11.54 6.82 -15.34
N ARG A 132 10.31 7.31 -15.55
CA ARG A 132 9.97 8.72 -15.46
C ARG A 132 8.74 8.88 -14.59
N ALA A 133 8.79 9.69 -13.53
CA ALA A 133 7.61 9.98 -12.73
C ALA A 133 6.50 10.55 -13.63
N VAL A 134 5.30 9.98 -13.56
CA VAL A 134 4.15 10.48 -14.32
C VAL A 134 3.76 11.83 -13.74
N ARG A 135 4.24 12.89 -14.40
CA ARG A 135 4.03 14.29 -14.04
C ARG A 135 3.41 15.06 -15.20
N ILE A 136 2.12 14.88 -15.40
CA ILE A 136 1.36 15.42 -16.53
C ILE A 136 0.14 16.22 -16.05
N PRO A 137 -0.38 17.17 -16.83
CA PRO A 137 -1.62 17.86 -16.50
C PRO A 137 -2.82 16.92 -16.41
N CYS A 138 -3.90 17.36 -15.80
CA CYS A 138 -5.12 16.56 -15.78
C CYS A 138 -5.71 16.43 -17.19
N PRO A 139 -6.03 15.20 -17.65
CA PRO A 139 -6.62 15.00 -18.97
C PRO A 139 -8.04 15.58 -19.08
N HIS A 140 -8.75 15.78 -17.96
CA HIS A 140 -10.11 16.31 -17.96
C HIS A 140 -10.20 17.72 -18.57
N PRO A 141 -11.08 17.99 -19.56
CA PRO A 141 -11.16 19.29 -20.26
C PRO A 141 -11.30 20.49 -19.33
N ASP A 142 -12.14 20.38 -18.30
CA ASP A 142 -12.44 21.47 -17.35
C ASP A 142 -11.42 21.64 -16.22
N CYS A 143 -10.36 20.83 -16.22
CA CYS A 143 -9.26 20.95 -15.27
C CYS A 143 -8.12 21.80 -15.83
N ASP A 144 -7.30 22.34 -14.92
CA ASP A 144 -6.11 23.11 -15.27
C ASP A 144 -5.15 22.30 -16.16
N LYS A 145 -4.92 22.82 -17.37
CA LYS A 145 -4.06 22.21 -18.40
C LYS A 145 -2.58 22.57 -18.27
N ILE A 146 -2.25 23.53 -17.41
CA ILE A 146 -0.90 24.01 -17.16
C ILE A 146 -0.32 23.29 -15.94
N LEU A 147 -1.12 23.13 -14.88
CA LEU A 147 -0.68 22.51 -13.63
C LEU A 147 -0.36 21.03 -13.82
N ARG A 148 0.93 20.68 -13.73
CA ARG A 148 1.39 19.29 -13.78
C ARG A 148 1.19 18.59 -12.44
N CYS A 149 0.42 17.52 -12.46
CA CYS A 149 0.08 16.72 -11.30
C CYS A 149 1.09 15.58 -11.13
N ASN A 150 1.48 15.28 -9.89
CA ASN A 150 2.14 14.01 -9.58
C ASN A 150 1.05 12.96 -9.39
N TRP A 151 1.13 11.88 -10.16
CA TRP A 151 0.11 10.86 -10.18
C TRP A 151 0.52 9.64 -9.37
N ILE A 152 -0.30 9.25 -8.40
CA ILE A 152 -0.09 8.06 -7.58
C ILE A 152 -1.09 6.97 -7.93
N CYS A 153 -0.73 5.72 -7.67
CA CYS A 153 -1.65 4.59 -7.84
C CYS A 153 -2.77 4.69 -6.80
N SER A 154 -4.02 4.50 -7.21
CA SER A 154 -5.17 4.53 -6.29
C SER A 154 -5.15 3.40 -5.27
N ILE A 155 -4.45 2.29 -5.54
CA ILE A 155 -4.43 1.09 -4.69
C ILE A 155 -3.24 1.14 -3.73
N CYS A 156 -2.00 1.19 -4.24
CA CYS A 156 -0.79 1.17 -3.39
C CYS A 156 -0.26 2.55 -3.01
N HIS A 157 -0.88 3.63 -3.49
CA HIS A 157 -0.50 5.04 -3.23
C HIS A 157 0.93 5.43 -3.65
N TYR A 158 1.66 4.50 -4.27
CA TYR A 158 2.99 4.77 -4.78
C TYR A 158 2.92 5.64 -6.04
N LEU A 159 3.93 6.50 -6.22
CA LEU A 159 4.09 7.32 -7.42
C LEU A 159 4.10 6.43 -8.67
N VAL A 160 3.25 6.73 -9.64
CA VAL A 160 3.23 6.01 -10.91
C VAL A 160 4.41 6.47 -11.76
N GLU A 161 5.15 5.51 -12.28
CA GLU A 161 6.36 5.72 -13.08
C GLU A 161 6.18 5.11 -14.47
N TYR A 162 6.61 5.82 -15.50
CA TYR A 162 6.57 5.37 -16.88
C TYR A 162 7.90 4.78 -17.32
N GLY A 163 7.88 3.53 -17.77
CA GLY A 163 9.00 2.86 -18.41
C GLY A 163 9.17 3.34 -19.85
N TYR A 164 10.24 4.09 -20.11
CA TYR A 164 10.47 4.66 -21.43
C TYR A 164 10.75 3.61 -22.52
N VAL A 165 11.22 2.42 -22.11
CA VAL A 165 11.71 1.33 -22.97
C VAL A 165 10.64 0.32 -23.37
N ASP A 166 9.55 0.22 -22.62
CA ASP A 166 8.53 -0.84 -22.75
C ASP A 166 7.08 -0.32 -22.79
N ASP A 167 6.91 1.01 -22.75
CA ASP A 167 5.62 1.69 -22.77
C ASP A 167 4.66 1.23 -21.66
N ARG A 168 5.19 0.86 -20.50
CA ARG A 168 4.40 0.45 -19.33
C ARG A 168 4.44 1.49 -18.22
N LEU A 169 3.39 1.49 -17.41
CA LEU A 169 3.32 2.23 -16.16
C LEU A 169 3.50 1.27 -14.98
N TYR A 170 4.26 1.72 -14.00
CA TYR A 170 4.74 0.95 -12.85
C TYR A 170 4.30 1.61 -11.55
N CYS A 171 3.91 0.79 -10.58
CA CYS A 171 3.75 1.17 -9.18
C CYS A 171 4.12 -0.04 -8.30
N SER A 172 3.88 0.02 -6.99
CA SER A 172 4.16 -1.12 -6.10
C SER A 172 3.24 -2.32 -6.33
N CYS A 173 2.14 -2.16 -7.09
CA CYS A 173 1.29 -3.28 -7.49
C CYS A 173 1.89 -4.12 -8.63
N GLY A 174 2.89 -3.60 -9.37
CA GLY A 174 3.50 -4.23 -10.55
C GLY A 174 3.50 -3.32 -11.79
N ALA A 175 3.30 -3.89 -12.98
CA ALA A 175 3.34 -3.18 -14.26
C ALA A 175 2.07 -3.37 -15.11
N CYS A 176 1.64 -2.31 -15.81
CA CYS A 176 0.46 -2.33 -16.68
C CYS A 176 0.68 -1.45 -17.92
N PRO A 177 0.20 -1.85 -19.12
CA PRO A 177 0.28 -1.01 -20.32
C PRO A 177 -0.27 0.40 -20.09
N TYR A 178 0.40 1.41 -20.63
CA TYR A 178 0.08 2.82 -20.33
C TYR A 178 -1.37 3.23 -20.70
N ASP A 179 -1.96 2.57 -21.70
CA ASP A 179 -3.31 2.84 -22.24
C ASP A 179 -4.44 2.22 -21.39
N ARG A 180 -4.10 1.45 -20.35
CA ARG A 180 -5.06 0.78 -19.46
C ARG A 180 -5.32 1.53 -18.16
N TRP A 181 -4.91 2.78 -18.11
CA TRP A 181 -5.06 3.62 -16.92
C TRP A 181 -6.17 4.67 -17.07
N ARG A 182 -6.75 5.03 -15.93
CA ARG A 182 -7.71 6.12 -15.78
C ARG A 182 -7.22 7.09 -14.71
N PHE A 183 -7.61 8.34 -14.86
CA PHE A 183 -7.12 9.46 -14.07
C PHE A 183 -8.28 10.07 -13.28
N LYS A 184 -7.98 10.52 -12.06
CA LYS A 184 -8.84 11.39 -11.26
C LYS A 184 -7.98 12.37 -10.47
N CYS A 185 -8.05 13.65 -10.78
CA CYS A 185 -7.28 14.65 -10.04
C CYS A 185 -8.04 15.14 -8.81
N LYS A 186 -7.35 15.84 -7.91
CA LYS A 186 -7.96 16.46 -6.72
C LYS A 186 -8.80 17.72 -6.98
N GLY A 187 -8.87 18.17 -8.24
CA GLY A 187 -9.59 19.39 -8.60
C GLY A 187 -11.10 19.17 -8.56
N SER A 188 -11.84 20.11 -7.97
CA SER A 188 -13.31 20.06 -7.90
C SER A 188 -13.97 19.95 -9.28
N ASN A 189 -13.34 20.53 -10.31
CA ASN A 189 -13.84 20.52 -11.69
C ASN A 189 -13.76 19.15 -12.38
N HIS A 190 -13.00 18.19 -11.84
CA HIS A 190 -12.94 16.83 -12.39
C HIS A 190 -14.22 16.05 -12.09
N GLY A 191 -14.85 16.34 -10.95
CA GLY A 191 -15.95 15.54 -10.42
C GLY A 191 -15.50 14.20 -9.84
N SER A 192 -16.46 13.26 -9.71
CA SER A 192 -16.24 11.98 -9.04
C SER A 192 -15.81 10.84 -9.98
N SER A 193 -15.93 11.02 -11.28
CA SER A 193 -15.73 9.98 -12.30
C SER A 193 -14.25 9.74 -12.62
N TRP A 194 -13.99 8.54 -13.14
CA TRP A 194 -12.68 8.17 -13.68
C TRP A 194 -12.62 8.49 -15.17
N LEU A 195 -11.55 9.15 -15.61
CA LEU A 195 -11.39 9.53 -17.01
C LEU A 195 -10.28 8.75 -17.71
N ARG A 196 -10.51 8.30 -18.94
CA ARG A 196 -9.44 7.86 -19.84
C ARG A 196 -8.88 9.05 -20.62
N CYS A 197 -7.56 9.17 -20.64
CA CYS A 197 -6.90 10.10 -21.54
C CYS A 197 -6.92 9.55 -22.97
N ASP A 198 -6.91 10.42 -23.97
CA ASP A 198 -6.61 10.00 -25.34
C ASP A 198 -5.21 9.38 -25.40
N ASN A 199 -5.09 8.20 -26.02
CA ASN A 199 -3.85 7.42 -26.01
C ASN A 199 -2.71 8.16 -26.72
N THR A 200 -3.00 8.88 -27.82
CA THR A 200 -2.00 9.64 -28.56
C THR A 200 -1.49 10.81 -27.74
N GLN A 201 -2.38 11.59 -27.13
CA GLN A 201 -2.02 12.68 -26.24
C GLN A 201 -1.24 12.19 -25.00
N LEU A 202 -1.70 11.10 -24.39
CA LEU A 202 -1.03 10.50 -23.25
C LEU A 202 0.39 10.07 -23.61
N MET A 203 0.57 9.38 -24.74
CA MET A 203 1.88 8.97 -25.22
C MET A 203 2.82 10.17 -25.44
N VAL A 204 2.33 11.25 -26.06
CA VAL A 204 3.11 12.50 -26.23
C VAL A 204 3.57 13.05 -24.88
N HIS A 205 2.66 13.12 -23.90
CA HIS A 205 3.01 13.58 -22.56
C HIS A 205 4.03 12.67 -21.87
N LEU A 206 3.86 11.35 -21.95
CA LEU A 206 4.74 10.36 -21.31
C LEU A 206 6.15 10.38 -21.92
N LYS A 207 6.26 10.41 -23.25
CA LYS A 207 7.57 10.53 -23.93
C LYS A 207 8.24 11.88 -23.68
N GLY A 208 7.46 12.93 -23.39
CA GLY A 208 7.94 14.26 -23.02
C GLY A 208 8.35 14.42 -21.54
N LEU A 209 8.13 13.41 -20.69
CA LEU A 209 8.57 13.45 -19.29
C LEU A 209 10.09 13.54 -19.20
N LYS A 210 10.61 14.24 -18.19
CA LYS A 210 12.05 14.20 -17.90
C LYS A 210 12.41 12.87 -17.24
N ALA A 211 13.63 12.39 -17.47
CA ALA A 211 14.19 11.30 -16.69
C ALA A 211 14.13 11.66 -15.20
N LEU A 212 13.93 10.67 -14.34
CA LEU A 212 14.13 10.87 -12.91
C LEU A 212 15.56 11.33 -12.67
N ASN A 213 15.74 12.29 -11.77
CA ASN A 213 17.07 12.68 -11.31
C ASN A 213 17.60 11.53 -10.43
N GLU A 214 18.23 10.54 -11.05
CA GLU A 214 18.91 9.47 -10.33
C GLU A 214 20.16 10.04 -9.66
N LEU A 215 20.21 9.94 -8.33
CA LEU A 215 21.42 10.21 -7.57
C LEU A 215 22.25 8.93 -7.52
N ASN A 216 23.32 8.89 -8.30
CA ASN A 216 24.30 7.81 -8.21
C ASN A 216 25.30 8.13 -7.09
N ILE A 217 25.26 7.34 -6.02
CA ILE A 217 26.19 7.46 -4.90
C ILE A 217 27.30 6.40 -5.07
N LEU A 218 28.53 6.84 -5.33
CA LEU A 218 29.70 5.96 -5.39
C LEU A 218 30.36 5.88 -4.01
N ILE A 219 30.39 4.68 -3.44
CA ILE A 219 31.02 4.43 -2.13
C ILE A 219 32.37 3.75 -2.35
N LEU A 220 33.44 4.43 -1.96
CA LEU A 220 34.82 3.97 -2.12
C LEU A 220 35.41 3.53 -0.79
N GLY A 221 36.31 2.55 -0.83
CA GLY A 221 37.03 2.03 0.32
C GLY A 221 37.63 0.67 0.04
N GLU A 222 38.62 0.25 0.82
CA GLU A 222 39.27 -1.05 0.69
C GLU A 222 38.28 -2.22 0.93
N THR A 223 38.63 -3.42 0.50
CA THR A 223 37.83 -4.62 0.79
C THR A 223 37.79 -4.86 2.30
N GLY A 224 36.62 -5.24 2.83
CA GLY A 224 36.46 -5.53 4.27
C GLY A 224 36.11 -4.33 5.15
N VAL A 225 36.15 -3.08 4.66
CA VAL A 225 35.81 -1.88 5.47
C VAL A 225 34.30 -1.72 5.77
N GLY A 226 33.47 -2.69 5.38
CA GLY A 226 32.05 -2.68 5.70
C GLY A 226 31.15 -1.88 4.74
N LYS A 227 31.57 -1.61 3.50
CA LYS A 227 30.74 -0.87 2.51
C LYS A 227 29.36 -1.51 2.30
N SER A 228 29.30 -2.83 2.13
CA SER A 228 28.03 -3.55 1.95
C SER A 228 27.16 -3.51 3.21
N THR A 229 27.79 -3.63 4.39
CA THR A 229 27.12 -3.46 5.69
C THR A 229 26.51 -2.07 5.83
N TRP A 230 27.25 -1.03 5.42
CA TRP A 230 26.77 0.35 5.42
C TRP A 230 25.56 0.54 4.49
N ILE A 231 25.59 -0.01 3.27
CA ILE A 231 24.45 0.08 2.33
C ILE A 231 23.20 -0.55 2.95
N ASN A 232 23.31 -1.76 3.50
CA ASN A 232 22.18 -2.43 4.13
C ASN A 232 21.66 -1.64 5.34
N ALA A 233 22.54 -1.13 6.20
CA ALA A 233 22.15 -0.30 7.34
C ALA A 233 21.47 1.00 6.90
N PHE A 234 22.00 1.67 5.88
CA PHE A 234 21.45 2.91 5.33
C PHE A 234 20.03 2.72 4.79
N VAL A 235 19.75 1.60 4.11
CA VAL A 235 18.41 1.27 3.63
C VAL A 235 17.44 1.09 4.78
N ASN A 236 17.82 0.34 5.82
CA ASN A 236 16.96 0.15 6.98
C ASN A 236 16.71 1.47 7.72
N TYR A 237 17.72 2.34 7.83
CA TYR A 237 17.58 3.66 8.44
C TYR A 237 16.64 4.59 7.67
N LEU A 238 16.59 4.51 6.34
CA LEU A 238 15.63 5.26 5.53
C LEU A 238 14.23 4.66 5.55
N THR A 239 14.11 3.37 5.86
CA THR A 239 12.83 2.63 5.81
C THR A 239 12.06 2.77 7.11
N HIS A 240 12.74 2.74 8.25
CA HIS A 240 12.11 2.73 9.58
C HIS A 240 12.42 4.01 10.34
N ALA A 241 11.43 4.55 11.04
CA ALA A 241 11.58 5.77 11.84
C ALA A 241 12.33 5.52 13.15
N SER A 242 12.31 4.28 13.65
CA SER A 242 13.03 3.86 14.85
C SER A 242 13.61 2.45 14.74
N LEU A 243 14.56 2.14 15.64
CA LEU A 243 15.10 0.79 15.76
C LEU A 243 14.04 -0.22 16.20
N ASP A 244 13.14 0.18 17.10
CA ASP A 244 12.07 -0.69 17.61
C ASP A 244 11.12 -1.11 16.49
N GLU A 245 10.76 -0.18 15.60
CA GLU A 245 9.97 -0.46 14.40
C GLU A 245 10.71 -1.42 13.46
N ALA A 246 12.01 -1.20 13.25
CA ALA A 246 12.82 -2.07 12.39
C ALA A 246 12.94 -3.51 12.95
N VAL A 247 12.94 -3.68 14.27
CA VAL A 247 12.98 -5.00 14.93
C VAL A 247 11.64 -5.73 14.85
N GLN A 248 10.53 -4.99 14.85
CA GLN A 248 9.18 -5.56 14.71
C GLN A 248 8.79 -5.86 13.26
N ALA A 249 9.52 -5.31 12.28
CA ALA A 249 9.27 -5.59 10.87
C ALA A 249 9.55 -7.07 10.55
N ASP A 250 8.62 -7.70 9.83
CA ASP A 250 8.73 -9.12 9.45
C ASP A 250 9.96 -9.45 8.57
N ASP A 251 10.51 -8.44 7.87
CA ASP A 251 11.61 -8.60 6.90
C ASP A 251 12.72 -7.57 7.09
N LEU A 252 13.96 -8.05 7.28
CA LEU A 252 15.16 -7.21 7.20
C LEU A 252 15.44 -6.83 5.73
N LYS A 253 15.47 -5.53 5.42
CA LYS A 253 15.79 -5.05 4.07
C LYS A 253 17.30 -5.18 3.80
N CYS A 254 17.69 -6.29 3.18
CA CYS A 254 19.07 -6.56 2.76
C CYS A 254 19.18 -6.46 1.23
N LEU A 255 19.75 -5.36 0.73
CA LEU A 255 19.94 -5.15 -0.72
C LEU A 255 21.19 -5.83 -1.25
N VAL A 256 22.25 -5.88 -0.45
CA VAL A 256 23.51 -6.51 -0.82
C VAL A 256 23.73 -7.70 0.10
N PRO A 257 23.46 -8.94 -0.36
CA PRO A 257 23.72 -10.14 0.43
C PRO A 257 25.20 -10.17 0.82
N CYS A 258 25.46 -10.35 2.11
CA CYS A 258 26.81 -10.50 2.64
C CYS A 258 26.88 -11.86 3.33
N SER A 259 27.89 -12.67 3.03
CA SER A 259 28.28 -13.78 3.89
C SER A 259 29.32 -13.27 4.88
N PHE A 260 29.17 -13.68 6.14
CA PHE A 260 30.15 -13.42 7.18
C PHE A 260 30.84 -14.74 7.48
N SER A 261 32.16 -14.77 7.42
CA SER A 261 32.93 -15.87 7.95
C SER A 261 33.40 -15.52 9.35
N THR A 262 33.03 -16.35 10.32
CA THR A 262 33.45 -16.17 11.71
C THR A 262 34.77 -16.92 11.91
N GLN A 263 35.79 -16.20 12.38
CA GLN A 263 37.04 -16.83 12.81
C GLN A 263 36.96 -17.10 14.31
N LEU A 264 37.02 -18.37 14.68
CA LEU A 264 37.09 -18.82 16.07
C LEU A 264 38.52 -19.22 16.39
N LYS A 265 38.95 -19.00 17.62
CA LYS A 265 40.23 -19.53 18.09
C LYS A 265 40.09 -21.06 18.21
N ASP A 266 41.01 -21.81 17.60
CA ASP A 266 41.02 -23.26 17.71
C ASP A 266 41.15 -23.67 19.19
N PRO A 267 40.14 -24.33 19.78
CA PRO A 267 40.21 -24.75 21.18
C PRO A 267 41.31 -25.78 21.46
N SER A 268 41.80 -26.45 20.41
CA SER A 268 42.77 -27.54 20.48
C SER A 268 44.22 -27.10 20.22
N ASP A 269 44.44 -25.85 19.79
CA ASP A 269 45.78 -25.31 19.55
C ASP A 269 46.18 -24.28 20.64
N PRO A 270 47.11 -24.62 21.55
CA PRO A 270 47.60 -23.69 22.57
C PRO A 270 48.37 -22.48 21.99
N GLN A 271 48.77 -22.52 20.71
CA GLN A 271 49.38 -21.38 20.00
C GLN A 271 48.35 -20.43 19.39
N GLY A 272 47.06 -20.78 19.47
CA GLY A 272 45.96 -19.86 19.19
C GLY A 272 45.70 -19.58 17.72
N ARG A 273 45.90 -20.55 16.83
CA ARG A 273 45.50 -20.42 15.43
C ARG A 273 44.00 -20.13 15.33
N PHE A 274 43.65 -19.20 14.45
CA PHE A 274 42.27 -18.91 14.10
C PHE A 274 41.81 -19.90 13.03
N ILE A 275 40.69 -20.56 13.27
CA ILE A 275 39.99 -21.41 12.32
C ILE A 275 38.77 -20.66 11.78
N GLN A 276 38.62 -20.65 10.46
CA GLN A 276 37.48 -20.04 9.81
C GLN A 276 36.33 -21.04 9.77
N LYS A 277 35.15 -20.64 10.24
CA LYS A 277 33.91 -21.40 10.12
C LYS A 277 32.93 -20.57 9.31
N ASP A 278 32.60 -21.06 8.11
CA ASP A 278 31.59 -20.46 7.27
C ASP A 278 30.21 -20.92 7.79
N ASN A 279 29.28 -19.98 7.97
CA ASN A 279 27.88 -20.22 8.33
C ASN A 279 26.99 -20.18 7.08
#